data_AF-A0A929VDK0-F1
#
_entry.id   AF-A0A929VDK0-F1
#
_cell.length_a   1.000
_cell.length_b   1.000
_cell.length_c   1.000
_cell.angle_alpha   90.00
_cell.angle_beta   90.00
_cell.angle_gamma   90.00
#
_symmetry.space_group_name_H-M   'P 1'
#
loop_
_entity.id
_entity.type
_entity.pdbx_description
1 polymer ?
#
loop_
_entity_poly.entity_id
_entity_poly.type
_entity_poly.pdbx_seq_one_letter_code
_entity_poly.pdbx_strand_id
1 'polypeptide(L)'
;NMLPLASYAMGTYEKDPCSCFHLKGNNTTDEREMLINLKIHKAVSILQFKAEGQLILAHPEFQLEERNLLHRIDFQTGLIALDGKTYKMLDTHFPTVDPANPYAYTAQEADLVERLIHAFKSCEKLQQHIKFLLRSGNLYKVYNGNLLFHGCMPLAPDGSFACANIYGKKYKGKALYEVLESYIRKGFVSLDVKEREKGRDLMWWVWLHKDSPLFGKDKMATFERYFLAEKETHEERKNPYYLLCEKEEIVEMVLAEFGLAGRKDAHIINGHVPVKEKNGESPIKCGGKLLVIDGGFARAYQKETGIAGYTLISNSNGLVLAAHDPFKSTEDAIASGTDIHSDRRIVARVNVRKRVKDTDIGKELEVKIRELEALIDAYRNGDIAEQFDASKQTYRSLSL
;
A
#
# COMPACT_ATOMS: atom_id res chain seq x y z
N ASN A 1 21.03 -8.74 7.10
CA ASN A 1 22.37 -9.23 6.72
C ASN A 1 22.57 -8.95 5.23
N MET A 2 23.18 -7.82 4.88
CA MET A 2 23.36 -7.38 3.48
C MET A 2 24.72 -7.78 2.89
N LEU A 3 25.61 -8.38 3.70
CA LEU A 3 26.99 -8.67 3.30
C LEU A 3 27.09 -9.55 2.04
N PRO A 4 26.31 -10.65 1.88
CA PRO A 4 26.40 -11.46 0.66
C PRO A 4 26.03 -10.69 -0.61
N LEU A 5 25.02 -9.82 -0.52
CA LEU A 5 24.59 -8.96 -1.62
C LEU A 5 25.64 -7.90 -1.95
N ALA A 6 26.26 -7.29 -0.93
CA ALA A 6 27.35 -6.34 -1.12
C ALA A 6 28.57 -6.99 -1.80
N SER A 7 29.00 -8.16 -1.32
CA SER A 7 30.11 -8.91 -1.93
C SER A 7 29.80 -9.31 -3.37
N TYR A 8 28.59 -9.81 -3.64
CA TYR A 8 28.15 -10.12 -5.00
C TYR A 8 28.18 -8.90 -5.92
N ALA A 9 27.62 -7.77 -5.48
CA ALA A 9 27.56 -6.54 -6.25
C ALA A 9 28.96 -6.00 -6.54
N MET A 10 29.86 -6.00 -5.56
CA MET A 10 31.24 -5.55 -5.73
C MET A 10 32.02 -6.40 -6.73
N GLY A 11 31.85 -7.73 -6.73
CA GLY A 11 32.53 -8.61 -7.67
C GLY A 11 31.94 -8.53 -9.08
N THR A 12 30.61 -8.55 -9.20
CA THR A 12 29.92 -8.52 -10.50
C THR A 12 30.10 -7.21 -11.24
N TYR A 13 30.04 -6.10 -10.50
CA TYR A 13 30.11 -4.73 -11.03
C TYR A 13 31.43 -4.04 -10.65
N GLU A 14 32.53 -4.79 -10.55
CA GLU A 14 33.83 -4.29 -10.05
C GLU A 14 34.30 -3.03 -10.79
N LYS A 15 34.24 -3.06 -12.13
CA LYS A 15 34.69 -1.97 -13.01
C LYS A 15 33.57 -1.04 -13.48
N ASP A 16 32.37 -1.24 -12.97
CA ASP A 16 31.19 -0.50 -13.41
C ASP A 16 30.95 0.72 -12.48
N PRO A 17 30.89 1.95 -13.03
CA PRO A 17 30.57 3.14 -12.26
C PRO A 17 29.11 3.19 -11.76
N CYS A 18 28.21 2.37 -12.31
CA CYS A 18 26.79 2.29 -11.94
C CYS A 18 26.08 3.66 -11.94
N SER A 19 26.45 4.55 -12.87
CA SER A 19 26.02 5.95 -12.90
C SER A 19 24.52 6.14 -13.15
N CYS A 20 23.78 5.12 -13.61
CA CYS A 20 22.32 5.20 -13.73
C CYS A 20 21.58 5.07 -12.38
N PHE A 21 22.28 4.67 -11.32
CA PHE A 21 21.68 4.32 -10.03
C PHE A 21 21.94 5.35 -8.92
N HIS A 22 22.19 6.62 -9.29
CA HIS A 22 22.46 7.68 -8.32
C HIS A 22 21.39 7.78 -7.23
N LEU A 23 21.83 7.78 -5.98
CA LEU A 23 20.95 7.91 -4.82
C LEU A 23 20.39 9.34 -4.73
N LYS A 24 19.10 9.45 -4.44
CA LYS A 24 18.47 10.76 -4.17
C LYS A 24 18.65 11.13 -2.70
N GLY A 25 19.30 12.26 -2.42
CA GLY A 25 19.50 12.82 -1.06
C GLY A 25 20.96 12.93 -0.64
N ASN A 26 21.25 13.77 0.36
CA ASN A 26 22.60 14.01 0.91
C ASN A 26 22.99 12.95 1.96
N ASN A 27 23.01 11.67 1.59
CA ASN A 27 23.08 10.63 2.63
C ASN A 27 24.48 10.15 2.99
N THR A 28 25.52 10.39 2.18
CA THR A 28 26.90 9.98 2.52
C THR A 28 27.91 10.94 1.91
N THR A 29 28.85 11.46 2.71
CA THR A 29 30.05 12.18 2.20
C THR A 29 31.19 11.24 1.84
N ASP A 30 31.09 9.94 2.18
CA ASP A 30 32.07 8.92 1.83
C ASP A 30 31.83 8.38 0.42
N GLU A 31 32.78 8.65 -0.48
CA GLU A 31 32.77 8.18 -1.87
C GLU A 31 32.78 6.64 -1.97
N ARG A 32 33.46 5.95 -1.05
CA ARG A 32 33.55 4.48 -1.08
C ARG A 32 32.21 3.85 -0.74
N GLU A 33 31.55 4.37 0.30
CA GLU A 33 30.21 3.92 0.69
C GLU A 33 29.20 4.19 -0.43
N MET A 34 29.29 5.37 -1.05
CA MET A 34 28.46 5.71 -2.21
C MET A 34 28.63 4.69 -3.34
N LEU A 35 29.86 4.39 -3.76
CA LEU A 35 30.12 3.42 -4.82
C LEU A 35 29.58 2.02 -4.50
N ILE A 36 29.73 1.55 -3.25
CA ILE A 36 29.17 0.27 -2.82
C ILE A 36 27.63 0.29 -2.95
N ASN A 37 26.99 1.37 -2.51
CA ASN A 37 25.53 1.49 -2.59
C ASN A 37 25.02 1.53 -4.04
N LEU A 38 25.71 2.23 -4.95
CA LEU A 38 25.35 2.24 -6.38
C LEU A 38 25.40 0.82 -6.99
N LYS A 39 26.47 0.08 -6.69
CA LYS A 39 26.62 -1.31 -7.16
C LYS A 39 25.56 -2.24 -6.60
N ILE A 40 25.25 -2.12 -5.30
CA ILE A 40 24.15 -2.87 -4.67
C ILE A 40 22.82 -2.52 -5.33
N HIS A 41 22.56 -1.24 -5.59
CA HIS A 41 21.32 -0.80 -6.22
C HIS A 41 21.19 -1.36 -7.65
N LYS A 42 22.24 -1.30 -8.46
CA LYS A 42 22.26 -1.94 -9.78
C LYS A 42 22.01 -3.44 -9.67
N ALA A 43 22.75 -4.14 -8.80
CA ALA A 43 22.61 -5.58 -8.60
C ALA A 43 21.19 -6.00 -8.22
N VAL A 44 20.57 -5.33 -7.24
CA VAL A 44 19.18 -5.61 -6.83
C VAL A 44 18.19 -5.29 -7.94
N SER A 45 18.41 -4.22 -8.71
CA SER A 45 17.52 -3.87 -9.83
C SER A 45 17.54 -4.95 -10.91
N ILE A 46 18.71 -5.46 -11.28
CA ILE A 46 18.82 -6.57 -12.26
C ILE A 46 18.17 -7.85 -11.71
N LEU A 47 18.42 -8.20 -10.43
CA LEU A 47 17.77 -9.35 -9.79
C LEU A 47 16.25 -9.21 -9.76
N GLN A 48 15.73 -8.00 -9.50
CA GLN A 48 14.31 -7.68 -9.50
C GLN A 48 13.73 -7.86 -10.91
N PHE A 49 14.32 -7.27 -11.95
CA PHE A 49 13.80 -7.41 -13.33
C PHE A 49 13.76 -8.87 -13.79
N LYS A 50 14.74 -9.68 -13.38
CA LYS A 50 14.73 -11.13 -13.59
C LYS A 50 13.61 -11.84 -12.83
N ALA A 51 13.41 -11.50 -11.55
CA ALA A 51 12.33 -12.06 -10.72
C ALA A 51 10.96 -11.77 -11.33
N GLU A 52 10.74 -10.50 -11.66
CA GLU A 52 9.51 -10.00 -12.25
C GLU A 52 9.25 -10.68 -13.59
N GLY A 53 10.28 -10.81 -14.43
CA GLY A 53 10.10 -11.44 -15.74
C GLY A 53 9.82 -12.93 -15.69
N GLN A 54 10.42 -13.66 -14.75
CA GLN A 54 10.05 -15.06 -14.49
C GLN A 54 8.58 -15.17 -14.06
N LEU A 55 8.13 -14.27 -13.18
CA LEU A 55 6.75 -14.27 -12.69
C LEU A 55 5.73 -13.90 -13.77
N ILE A 56 6.04 -12.91 -14.60
CA ILE A 56 5.22 -12.51 -15.75
C ILE A 56 5.07 -13.66 -16.74
N LEU A 57 6.17 -14.38 -17.05
CA LEU A 57 6.12 -15.54 -17.94
C LEU A 57 5.29 -16.70 -17.37
N ALA A 58 5.27 -16.86 -16.04
CA ALA A 58 4.46 -17.87 -15.37
C ALA A 58 2.96 -17.51 -15.30
N HIS A 59 2.62 -16.22 -15.38
CA HIS A 59 1.25 -15.71 -15.25
C HIS A 59 0.84 -14.76 -16.39
N PRO A 60 0.68 -15.27 -17.62
CA PRO A 60 0.22 -14.44 -18.73
C PRO A 60 -1.18 -13.84 -18.51
N GLU A 61 -1.99 -14.45 -17.64
CA GLU A 61 -3.29 -13.90 -17.24
C GLU A 61 -3.19 -12.55 -16.52
N PHE A 62 -2.01 -12.17 -16.00
CA PHE A 62 -1.76 -10.87 -15.40
C PHE A 62 -1.56 -9.75 -16.43
N GLN A 63 -1.39 -10.06 -17.73
CA GLN A 63 -1.30 -9.04 -18.80
C GLN A 63 -0.18 -8.01 -18.57
N LEU A 64 0.98 -8.49 -18.10
CA LEU A 64 2.15 -7.68 -17.75
C LEU A 64 3.34 -7.89 -18.70
N GLU A 65 3.15 -8.57 -19.83
CA GLU A 65 4.20 -8.90 -20.80
C GLU A 65 4.90 -7.66 -21.35
N GLU A 66 4.18 -6.53 -21.48
CA GLU A 66 4.75 -5.24 -21.87
C GLU A 66 5.74 -4.67 -20.84
N ARG A 67 5.80 -5.23 -19.62
CA ARG A 67 6.78 -4.87 -18.59
C ARG A 67 7.99 -5.80 -18.55
N ASN A 68 8.00 -6.85 -19.37
CA ASN A 68 9.20 -7.62 -19.64
C ASN A 68 10.05 -6.88 -20.67
N LEU A 69 11.08 -6.16 -20.20
CA LEU A 69 11.86 -5.27 -21.06
C LEU A 69 13.25 -5.79 -21.44
N LEU A 70 13.86 -6.68 -20.63
CA LEU A 70 15.23 -7.17 -20.89
C LEU A 70 15.40 -7.85 -22.26
N HIS A 71 14.39 -8.59 -22.74
CA HIS A 71 14.43 -9.24 -24.06
C HIS A 71 14.28 -8.25 -25.24
N ARG A 72 13.91 -6.99 -24.98
CA ARG A 72 13.75 -5.94 -26.00
C ARG A 72 15.04 -5.14 -26.24
N ILE A 73 16.09 -5.42 -25.45
CA ILE A 73 17.38 -4.76 -25.54
C ILE A 73 18.21 -5.45 -26.64
N ASP A 74 18.68 -4.67 -27.59
CA ASP A 74 19.77 -5.07 -28.47
C ASP A 74 21.10 -4.78 -27.76
N PHE A 75 21.69 -5.84 -27.20
CA PHE A 75 22.94 -5.77 -26.46
C PHE A 75 24.16 -5.45 -27.35
N GLN A 76 24.06 -5.59 -28.67
CA GLN A 76 25.16 -5.25 -29.59
C GLN A 76 25.18 -3.76 -29.89
N THR A 77 24.01 -3.17 -30.15
CA THR A 77 23.90 -1.74 -30.50
C THR A 77 23.67 -0.85 -29.28
N GLY A 78 23.25 -1.41 -28.15
CA GLY A 78 22.90 -0.66 -26.95
C GLY A 78 21.56 0.09 -27.09
N LEU A 79 20.66 -0.45 -27.91
CA LEU A 79 19.36 0.14 -28.20
C LEU A 79 18.24 -0.70 -27.58
N ILE A 80 17.09 -0.09 -27.29
CA ILE A 80 15.88 -0.79 -26.85
C ILE A 80 14.67 -0.35 -27.66
N ALA A 81 13.82 -1.31 -28.05
CA ALA A 81 12.53 -1.03 -28.67
C ALA A 81 11.42 -0.91 -27.62
N LEU A 82 10.77 0.25 -27.54
CA LEU A 82 9.65 0.54 -26.63
C LEU A 82 8.57 1.34 -27.35
N ASP A 83 7.31 0.93 -27.21
CA ASP A 83 6.13 1.64 -27.74
C ASP A 83 6.27 2.03 -29.24
N GLY A 84 6.87 1.15 -30.04
CA GLY A 84 7.10 1.37 -31.48
C GLY A 84 8.25 2.34 -31.82
N LYS A 85 9.02 2.78 -30.84
CA LYS A 85 10.20 3.63 -30.99
C LYS A 85 11.46 2.90 -30.51
N THR A 86 12.62 3.38 -30.96
CA THR A 86 13.93 2.87 -30.54
C THR A 86 14.65 3.95 -29.74
N TYR A 87 15.20 3.57 -28.59
CA TYR A 87 15.90 4.45 -27.67
C TYR A 87 17.31 3.96 -27.40
N LYS A 88 18.24 4.88 -27.16
CA LYS A 88 19.61 4.55 -26.76
C LYS A 88 19.68 4.38 -25.25
N MET A 89 20.24 3.26 -24.81
CA MET A 89 20.42 2.98 -23.39
C MET A 89 21.55 3.83 -22.80
N LEU A 90 21.32 4.38 -21.60
CA LEU A 90 22.31 5.10 -20.80
C LEU A 90 23.38 4.17 -20.22
N ASP A 91 23.02 2.91 -20.00
CA ASP A 91 23.88 1.85 -19.48
C ASP A 91 23.60 0.56 -20.25
N THR A 92 24.67 -0.05 -20.75
CA THR A 92 24.66 -1.26 -21.58
C THR A 92 25.40 -2.42 -20.92
N HIS A 93 25.90 -2.24 -19.68
CA HIS A 93 26.67 -3.25 -18.98
C HIS A 93 25.77 -4.16 -18.15
N PHE A 94 25.40 -5.31 -18.72
CA PHE A 94 24.55 -6.32 -18.08
C PHE A 94 25.29 -7.68 -18.02
N PRO A 95 26.36 -7.81 -17.19
CA PRO A 95 27.27 -8.95 -17.25
C PRO A 95 26.62 -10.29 -16.90
N THR A 96 25.44 -10.29 -16.28
CA THR A 96 24.72 -11.50 -15.86
C THR A 96 23.48 -11.79 -16.70
N VAL A 97 23.13 -10.95 -17.67
CA VAL A 97 21.95 -11.14 -18.53
C VAL A 97 22.38 -11.88 -19.79
N ASP A 98 21.87 -13.09 -19.97
CA ASP A 98 22.01 -13.85 -21.22
C ASP A 98 20.91 -13.42 -22.21
N PRO A 99 21.24 -12.85 -23.39
CA PRO A 99 20.24 -12.45 -24.37
C PRO A 99 19.29 -13.59 -24.82
N ALA A 100 19.75 -14.85 -24.78
CA ALA A 100 18.91 -15.99 -25.13
C ALA A 100 17.91 -16.37 -24.01
N ASN A 101 18.24 -16.02 -22.76
CA ASN A 101 17.36 -16.25 -21.61
C ASN A 101 17.49 -15.10 -20.58
N PRO A 102 16.98 -13.90 -20.90
CA PRO A 102 17.34 -12.67 -20.22
C PRO A 102 16.82 -12.58 -18.78
N TYR A 103 15.83 -13.41 -18.42
CA TYR A 103 15.24 -13.44 -17.10
C TYR A 103 15.79 -14.54 -16.20
N ALA A 104 16.63 -15.45 -16.70
CA ALA A 104 17.21 -16.49 -15.88
C ALA A 104 18.24 -15.93 -14.90
N TYR A 105 18.20 -16.46 -13.68
CA TYR A 105 19.28 -16.26 -12.72
C TYR A 105 20.50 -17.07 -13.11
N THR A 106 21.68 -16.49 -12.96
CA THR A 106 22.91 -17.28 -12.88
C THR A 106 22.88 -18.14 -11.60
N ALA A 107 23.73 -19.17 -11.53
CA ALA A 107 23.82 -20.01 -10.33
C ALA A 107 24.13 -19.19 -9.06
N GLN A 108 24.98 -18.16 -9.19
CA GLN A 108 25.33 -17.25 -8.10
C GLN A 108 24.16 -16.34 -7.70
N GLU A 109 23.41 -15.82 -8.68
CA GLU A 109 22.20 -15.04 -8.42
C GLU A 109 21.12 -15.86 -7.73
N ALA A 110 20.94 -17.12 -8.13
CA ALA A 110 19.97 -18.03 -7.52
C ALA A 110 20.30 -18.30 -6.03
N ASP A 111 21.56 -18.66 -5.71
CA ASP A 111 22.01 -18.83 -4.32
C ASP A 111 21.84 -17.53 -3.50
N LEU A 112 22.16 -16.38 -4.09
CA LEU A 112 21.98 -15.09 -3.42
C LEU A 112 20.50 -14.80 -3.12
N VAL A 113 19.60 -15.00 -4.09
CA VAL A 113 18.16 -14.78 -3.92
C VAL A 113 17.60 -15.74 -2.87
N GLU A 114 17.98 -17.01 -2.87
CA GLU A 114 17.58 -17.96 -1.83
C GLU A 114 18.02 -17.53 -0.42
N ARG A 115 19.26 -17.03 -0.28
CA ARG A 115 19.76 -16.49 0.99
C ARG A 115 18.99 -15.26 1.44
N LEU A 116 18.66 -14.36 0.52
CA LEU A 116 17.83 -13.19 0.82
C LEU A 116 16.44 -13.63 1.30
N ILE A 117 15.79 -14.53 0.57
CA ILE A 117 14.49 -15.09 0.94
C ILE A 117 14.56 -15.72 2.35
N HIS A 118 15.59 -16.53 2.63
CA HIS A 118 15.79 -17.13 3.95
C HIS A 118 15.95 -16.05 5.03
N ALA A 119 16.74 -15.01 4.79
CA ALA A 119 16.94 -13.92 5.74
C ALA A 119 15.62 -13.18 6.06
N PHE A 120 14.77 -12.92 5.06
CA PHE A 120 13.45 -12.31 5.26
C PHE A 120 12.50 -13.23 6.03
N LYS A 121 12.47 -14.53 5.70
CA LYS A 121 11.61 -15.51 6.38
C LYS A 121 12.02 -15.74 7.84
N SER A 122 13.31 -15.75 8.13
CA SER A 122 13.86 -15.97 9.48
C SER A 122 13.88 -14.71 10.35
N CYS A 123 13.56 -13.54 9.80
CA CYS A 123 13.53 -12.29 10.56
C CYS A 123 12.29 -12.22 11.47
N GLU A 124 12.44 -12.59 12.75
CA GLU A 124 11.33 -12.63 13.72
C GLU A 124 10.53 -11.33 13.78
N LYS A 125 11.22 -10.17 13.85
CA LYS A 125 10.56 -8.85 13.89
C LYS A 125 9.69 -8.61 12.66
N LEU A 126 10.19 -8.94 11.48
CA LEU A 126 9.41 -8.81 10.24
C LEU A 126 8.19 -9.74 10.27
N GLN A 127 8.37 -10.99 10.72
CA GLN A 127 7.26 -11.94 10.84
C GLN A 127 6.20 -11.43 11.82
N GLN A 128 6.59 -10.85 12.96
CA GLN A 128 5.66 -10.22 13.91
C GLN A 128 4.92 -9.04 13.28
N HIS A 129 5.61 -8.16 12.56
CA HIS A 129 4.99 -7.01 11.88
C HIS A 129 4.00 -7.44 10.81
N ILE A 130 4.37 -8.41 9.95
CA ILE A 130 3.48 -8.93 8.91
C ILE A 130 2.24 -9.60 9.52
N LYS A 131 2.38 -10.39 10.59
CA LYS A 131 1.23 -10.98 11.31
C LYS A 131 0.31 -9.90 11.88
N PHE A 132 0.86 -8.83 12.44
CA PHE A 132 0.07 -7.70 12.91
C PHE A 132 -0.69 -7.02 11.76
N LEU A 133 -0.02 -6.74 10.65
CA LEU A 133 -0.64 -6.12 9.47
C LEU A 133 -1.73 -7.01 8.87
N LEU A 134 -1.52 -8.33 8.80
CA LEU A 134 -2.56 -9.26 8.36
C LEU A 134 -3.73 -9.29 9.35
N ARG A 135 -3.49 -9.31 10.65
CA ARG A 135 -4.58 -9.38 11.64
C ARG A 135 -5.43 -8.10 11.68
N SER A 136 -4.79 -6.94 11.59
CA SER A 136 -5.43 -5.64 11.86
C SER A 136 -5.70 -4.82 10.60
N GLY A 137 -4.93 -5.06 9.54
CA GLY A 137 -5.01 -4.36 8.27
C GLY A 137 -6.06 -4.96 7.35
N ASN A 138 -6.60 -4.11 6.48
CA ASN A 138 -7.57 -4.43 5.44
C ASN A 138 -7.28 -3.53 4.23
N LEU A 139 -7.65 -3.94 3.02
CA LEU A 139 -7.45 -3.10 1.83
C LEU A 139 -8.39 -1.89 1.81
N TYR A 140 -9.55 -2.03 2.44
CA TYR A 140 -10.46 -0.94 2.78
C TYR A 140 -11.08 -1.20 4.16
N LYS A 141 -11.68 -0.18 4.76
CA LYS A 141 -12.46 -0.33 5.98
C LYS A 141 -13.66 0.61 5.97
N VAL A 142 -14.85 0.08 6.23
CA VAL A 142 -15.99 0.92 6.62
C VAL A 142 -15.97 1.03 8.14
N TYR A 143 -15.90 2.26 8.65
CA TYR A 143 -15.81 2.51 10.09
C TYR A 143 -16.52 3.80 10.50
N ASN A 144 -17.43 3.68 11.46
CA ASN A 144 -18.29 4.75 11.97
C ASN A 144 -19.01 5.54 10.87
N GLY A 145 -19.46 4.83 9.83
CA GLY A 145 -20.15 5.41 8.68
C GLY A 145 -19.24 6.01 7.60
N ASN A 146 -17.92 5.89 7.73
CA ASN A 146 -16.95 6.37 6.74
C ASN A 146 -16.31 5.21 5.98
N LEU A 147 -15.92 5.44 4.73
CA LEU A 147 -15.15 4.51 3.92
C LEU A 147 -13.67 4.94 3.90
N LEU A 148 -12.76 4.04 4.28
CA LEU A 148 -11.33 4.28 4.31
C LEU A 148 -10.64 3.37 3.30
N PHE A 149 -9.82 3.93 2.40
CA PHE A 149 -8.89 3.16 1.55
C PHE A 149 -7.70 4.03 1.15
N HIS A 150 -6.51 3.43 0.97
CA HIS A 150 -5.28 4.20 0.77
C HIS A 150 -5.09 4.71 -0.67
N GLY A 151 -5.08 3.82 -1.66
CA GLY A 151 -4.73 4.14 -3.05
C GLY A 151 -5.85 4.81 -3.84
N CYS A 152 -6.59 4.03 -4.63
CA CYS A 152 -7.69 4.50 -5.47
C CYS A 152 -8.79 3.45 -5.58
N MET A 153 -10.01 3.87 -5.88
CA MET A 153 -11.04 2.98 -6.40
C MET A 153 -10.83 2.84 -7.92
N PRO A 154 -10.46 1.67 -8.49
CA PRO A 154 -10.20 1.58 -9.92
C PRO A 154 -11.44 1.95 -10.76
N LEU A 155 -11.32 3.01 -11.57
CA LEU A 155 -12.39 3.47 -12.47
C LEU A 155 -11.95 3.41 -13.93
N ALA A 156 -12.91 3.19 -14.82
CA ALA A 156 -12.77 3.41 -16.24
C ALA A 156 -12.94 4.93 -16.56
N PRO A 157 -12.50 5.40 -17.75
CA PRO A 157 -12.62 6.81 -18.12
C PRO A 157 -14.05 7.37 -18.13
N ASP A 158 -15.06 6.51 -18.29
CA ASP A 158 -16.48 6.88 -18.25
C ASP A 158 -17.05 7.01 -16.82
N GLY A 159 -16.25 6.70 -15.80
CA GLY A 159 -16.65 6.74 -14.38
C GLY A 159 -17.25 5.44 -13.85
N SER A 160 -17.42 4.41 -14.67
CA SER A 160 -17.80 3.09 -14.18
C SER A 160 -16.63 2.39 -13.45
N PHE A 161 -16.93 1.42 -12.59
CA PHE A 161 -15.89 0.62 -11.94
C PHE A 161 -15.10 -0.19 -12.98
N ALA A 162 -13.77 -0.01 -12.99
CA ALA A 162 -12.87 -0.81 -13.81
C ALA A 162 -12.87 -2.27 -13.35
N CYS A 163 -12.66 -3.18 -14.29
CA CYS A 163 -12.73 -4.61 -14.03
C CYS A 163 -11.34 -5.26 -14.17
N ALA A 164 -10.91 -5.97 -13.14
CA ALA A 164 -9.69 -6.76 -13.13
C ALA A 164 -9.99 -8.26 -13.28
N ASN A 165 -9.13 -8.98 -14.00
CA ASN A 165 -9.16 -10.44 -14.08
C ASN A 165 -8.23 -11.03 -13.01
N ILE A 166 -8.81 -11.70 -12.01
CA ILE A 166 -8.08 -12.38 -10.95
C ILE A 166 -8.30 -13.88 -11.14
N TYR A 167 -7.27 -14.57 -11.64
CA TYR A 167 -7.26 -16.03 -11.89
C TYR A 167 -8.49 -16.52 -12.68
N GLY A 168 -8.81 -15.84 -13.79
CA GLY A 168 -9.88 -16.22 -14.71
C GLY A 168 -11.27 -15.68 -14.33
N LYS A 169 -11.40 -14.96 -13.22
CA LYS A 169 -12.65 -14.35 -12.77
C LYS A 169 -12.54 -12.83 -12.75
N LYS A 170 -13.60 -12.17 -13.21
CA LYS A 170 -13.69 -10.72 -13.32
C LYS A 170 -14.27 -10.11 -12.05
N TYR A 171 -13.57 -9.15 -11.47
CA TYR A 171 -13.99 -8.42 -10.27
C TYR A 171 -13.88 -6.91 -10.50
N LYS A 172 -14.71 -6.14 -9.79
CA LYS A 172 -14.74 -4.67 -9.82
C LYS A 172 -15.30 -4.14 -8.50
N GLY A 173 -15.15 -2.84 -8.25
CA GLY A 173 -15.72 -2.20 -7.05
C GLY A 173 -15.29 -2.89 -5.75
N LYS A 174 -16.22 -3.04 -4.81
CA LYS A 174 -15.96 -3.67 -3.51
C LYS A 174 -15.49 -5.12 -3.64
N ALA A 175 -16.08 -5.88 -4.56
CA ALA A 175 -15.74 -7.29 -4.77
C ALA A 175 -14.26 -7.49 -5.19
N LEU A 176 -13.67 -6.51 -5.89
CA LEU A 176 -12.24 -6.54 -6.21
C LEU A 176 -11.38 -6.44 -4.94
N TYR A 177 -11.70 -5.54 -4.02
CA TYR A 177 -10.97 -5.43 -2.76
C TYR A 177 -11.08 -6.71 -1.93
N GLU A 178 -12.29 -7.26 -1.82
CA GLU A 178 -12.53 -8.47 -1.01
C GLU A 178 -11.78 -9.69 -1.56
N VAL A 179 -11.75 -9.88 -2.89
CA VAL A 179 -11.03 -11.01 -3.49
C VAL A 179 -9.52 -10.86 -3.36
N LEU A 180 -8.99 -9.65 -3.57
CA LEU A 180 -7.55 -9.38 -3.41
C LEU A 180 -7.12 -9.63 -1.97
N GLU A 181 -7.90 -9.14 -1.00
CA GLU A 181 -7.62 -9.35 0.41
C GLU A 181 -7.68 -10.83 0.80
N SER A 182 -8.65 -11.58 0.28
CA SER A 182 -8.76 -13.02 0.49
C SER A 182 -7.50 -13.76 0.02
N TYR A 183 -7.02 -13.47 -1.20
CA TYR A 183 -5.82 -14.09 -1.73
C TYR A 183 -4.55 -13.68 -0.98
N ILE A 184 -4.39 -12.40 -0.63
CA ILE A 184 -3.25 -11.95 0.18
C ILE A 184 -3.21 -12.75 1.49
N ARG A 185 -4.33 -12.89 2.18
CA ARG A 185 -4.41 -13.69 3.42
C ARG A 185 -4.06 -15.16 3.17
N LYS A 186 -4.61 -15.78 2.13
CA LYS A 186 -4.27 -17.17 1.73
C LYS A 186 -2.78 -17.35 1.45
N GLY A 187 -2.11 -16.34 0.90
CA GLY A 187 -0.66 -16.33 0.67
C GLY A 187 0.17 -16.58 1.93
N PHE A 188 -0.39 -16.31 3.13
CA PHE A 188 0.27 -16.53 4.40
C PHE A 188 -0.28 -17.70 5.22
N VAL A 189 -1.61 -17.95 5.19
CA VAL A 189 -2.26 -18.89 6.12
C VAL A 189 -2.86 -20.13 5.46
N SER A 190 -2.93 -20.19 4.13
CA SER A 190 -3.49 -21.35 3.43
C SER A 190 -2.64 -22.60 3.65
N LEU A 191 -3.32 -23.73 3.91
CA LEU A 191 -2.71 -25.07 3.91
C LEU A 191 -2.58 -25.64 2.49
N ASP A 192 -3.40 -25.16 1.54
CA ASP A 192 -3.26 -25.49 0.12
C ASP A 192 -2.09 -24.70 -0.48
N VAL A 193 -1.09 -25.44 -0.97
CA VAL A 193 0.13 -24.91 -1.58
C VAL A 193 -0.18 -24.03 -2.79
N LYS A 194 -1.13 -24.41 -3.64
CA LYS A 194 -1.48 -23.65 -4.85
C LYS A 194 -2.15 -22.33 -4.50
N GLU A 195 -3.06 -22.35 -3.53
CA GLU A 195 -3.71 -21.11 -3.07
C GLU A 195 -2.72 -20.18 -2.34
N ARG A 196 -1.70 -20.74 -1.68
CA ARG A 196 -0.62 -19.98 -1.08
C ARG A 196 0.28 -19.33 -2.14
N GLU A 197 0.65 -20.06 -3.18
CA GLU A 197 1.40 -19.54 -4.33
C GLU A 197 0.64 -18.42 -5.03
N LYS A 198 -0.62 -18.65 -5.38
CA LYS A 198 -1.48 -17.60 -5.94
C LYS A 198 -1.56 -16.37 -5.04
N GLY A 199 -1.74 -16.55 -3.74
CA GLY A 199 -1.77 -15.45 -2.79
C GLY A 199 -0.47 -14.63 -2.77
N ARG A 200 0.68 -15.32 -2.78
CA ARG A 200 2.01 -14.68 -2.85
C ARG A 200 2.18 -13.88 -4.15
N ASP A 201 1.84 -14.48 -5.29
CA ASP A 201 2.06 -13.88 -6.59
C ASP A 201 1.11 -12.68 -6.82
N LEU A 202 -0.11 -12.77 -6.28
CA LEU A 202 -1.06 -11.68 -6.30
C LEU A 202 -0.64 -10.49 -5.42
N MET A 203 0.17 -10.68 -4.37
CA MET A 203 0.72 -9.54 -3.63
C MET A 203 1.59 -8.66 -4.52
N TRP A 204 2.39 -9.28 -5.41
CA TRP A 204 3.18 -8.56 -6.39
C TRP A 204 2.30 -7.89 -7.45
N TRP A 205 1.26 -8.58 -7.92
CA TRP A 205 0.26 -7.97 -8.81
C TRP A 205 -0.37 -6.72 -8.19
N VAL A 206 -0.77 -6.78 -6.91
CA VAL A 206 -1.37 -5.64 -6.19
C VAL A 206 -0.39 -4.46 -6.07
N TRP A 207 0.91 -4.72 -6.03
CA TRP A 207 1.91 -3.65 -5.93
C TRP A 207 2.03 -2.80 -7.20
N LEU A 208 1.88 -3.37 -8.39
CA LEU A 208 2.25 -2.69 -9.65
C LEU A 208 1.22 -2.75 -10.78
N HIS A 209 0.16 -3.55 -10.65
CA HIS A 209 -0.76 -3.73 -11.76
C HIS A 209 -1.68 -2.51 -11.93
N LYS A 210 -1.97 -2.13 -13.17
CA LYS A 210 -2.79 -0.95 -13.51
C LYS A 210 -4.21 -0.94 -12.91
N ASP A 211 -4.77 -2.14 -12.74
CA ASP A 211 -6.10 -2.36 -12.18
C ASP A 211 -6.05 -2.58 -10.66
N SER A 212 -4.88 -2.45 -10.03
CA SER A 212 -4.74 -2.56 -8.58
C SER A 212 -5.30 -1.31 -7.88
N PRO A 213 -6.09 -1.48 -6.80
CA PRO A 213 -6.53 -0.36 -5.97
C PRO A 213 -5.39 0.29 -5.16
N LEU A 214 -4.18 -0.30 -5.11
CA LEU A 214 -3.03 0.24 -4.36
C LEU A 214 -2.00 0.95 -5.23
N PHE A 215 -1.94 0.63 -6.53
CA PHE A 215 -0.91 1.19 -7.41
C PHE A 215 -1.33 2.55 -7.99
N GLY A 216 -2.51 2.59 -8.61
CA GLY A 216 -3.13 3.83 -9.10
C GLY A 216 -2.46 4.46 -10.32
N LYS A 217 -1.64 3.70 -11.06
CA LYS A 217 -0.96 4.13 -12.29
C LYS A 217 -1.06 3.05 -13.37
N ASP A 218 -0.83 3.40 -14.63
CA ASP A 218 -0.87 2.47 -15.77
C ASP A 218 0.37 1.55 -15.88
N LYS A 219 1.55 2.04 -15.47
CA LYS A 219 2.80 1.29 -15.46
C LYS A 219 3.75 1.77 -14.36
N MET A 220 4.68 0.91 -13.98
CA MET A 220 5.83 1.25 -13.14
C MET A 220 7.05 1.52 -14.04
N ALA A 221 7.38 2.79 -14.27
CA ALA A 221 8.40 3.21 -15.24
C ALA A 221 9.84 3.22 -14.66
N THR A 222 10.14 2.31 -13.71
CA THR A 222 11.42 2.28 -13.00
C THR A 222 12.59 1.96 -13.92
N PHE A 223 12.40 0.99 -14.82
CA PHE A 223 13.41 0.63 -15.83
C PHE A 223 13.75 1.83 -16.70
N GLU A 224 12.73 2.49 -17.26
CA GLU A 224 12.88 3.64 -18.14
C GLU A 224 13.61 4.79 -17.43
N ARG A 225 13.30 5.03 -16.15
CA ARG A 225 13.97 6.07 -15.34
C ARG A 225 15.45 5.79 -15.06
N TYR A 226 15.85 4.53 -15.01
CA TYR A 226 17.26 4.18 -14.85
C TYR A 226 18.01 4.25 -16.19
N PHE A 227 17.42 3.71 -17.25
CA PHE A 227 18.18 3.42 -18.46
C PHE A 227 17.94 4.35 -19.63
N LEU A 228 16.92 5.22 -19.59
CA LEU A 228 16.54 6.09 -20.71
C LEU A 228 16.56 7.56 -20.31
N ALA A 229 17.08 8.41 -21.20
CA ALA A 229 17.15 9.85 -20.97
C ALA A 229 15.82 10.56 -21.24
N GLU A 230 15.03 9.97 -22.15
CA GLU A 230 13.80 10.50 -22.72
C GLU A 230 12.68 10.51 -21.69
N LYS A 231 12.36 11.69 -21.15
CA LYS A 231 11.38 11.87 -20.07
C LYS A 231 9.97 11.42 -20.43
N GLU A 232 9.59 11.40 -21.70
CA GLU A 232 8.30 10.86 -22.13
C GLU A 232 8.15 9.37 -21.81
N THR A 233 9.26 8.62 -21.74
CA THR A 233 9.23 7.20 -21.39
C THR A 233 8.95 6.98 -19.89
N HIS A 234 9.20 8.01 -19.07
CA HIS A 234 9.06 7.98 -17.61
C HIS A 234 7.63 8.31 -17.13
N GLU A 235 6.73 8.68 -18.05
CA GLU A 235 5.35 9.04 -17.75
C GLU A 235 4.60 7.82 -17.19
N GLU A 236 3.99 8.00 -16.02
CA GLU A 236 3.08 7.04 -15.41
C GLU A 236 1.73 7.71 -15.29
N ARG A 237 0.77 7.29 -16.11
CA ARG A 237 -0.56 7.88 -16.15
C ARG A 237 -1.36 7.39 -14.98
N LYS A 238 -1.95 8.33 -14.25
CA LYS A 238 -2.78 8.03 -13.09
C LYS A 238 -4.06 7.34 -13.51
N ASN A 239 -4.55 6.46 -12.65
CA ASN A 239 -5.88 5.85 -12.81
C ASN A 239 -6.96 6.95 -12.92
N PRO A 240 -8.00 6.78 -13.78
CA PRO A 240 -9.09 7.75 -13.95
C PRO A 240 -9.74 8.22 -12.65
N TYR A 241 -9.73 7.40 -11.60
CA TYR A 241 -10.17 7.79 -10.25
C TYR A 241 -9.65 9.15 -9.80
N TYR A 242 -8.36 9.45 -10.00
CA TYR A 242 -7.76 10.68 -9.49
C TYR A 242 -8.25 11.95 -10.19
N LEU A 243 -8.85 11.81 -11.38
CA LEU A 243 -9.51 12.92 -12.07
C LEU A 243 -11.00 12.96 -11.72
N LEU A 244 -11.64 11.79 -11.63
CA LEU A 244 -13.08 11.65 -11.47
C LEU A 244 -13.55 11.81 -10.02
N CYS A 245 -12.65 11.68 -9.03
CA CYS A 245 -12.98 11.86 -7.61
C CYS A 245 -13.35 13.31 -7.22
N GLU A 246 -13.18 14.27 -8.14
CA GLU A 246 -13.70 15.65 -8.01
C GLU A 246 -15.20 15.76 -8.28
N LYS A 247 -15.81 14.71 -8.86
CA LYS A 247 -17.22 14.68 -9.20
C LYS A 247 -18.03 14.03 -8.08
N GLU A 248 -19.04 14.73 -7.59
CA GLU A 248 -19.83 14.31 -6.44
C GLU A 248 -20.59 13.01 -6.71
N GLU A 249 -21.12 12.84 -7.93
CA GLU A 249 -21.81 11.63 -8.37
C GLU A 249 -20.90 10.38 -8.34
N ILE A 250 -19.60 10.55 -8.62
CA ILE A 250 -18.63 9.45 -8.55
C ILE A 250 -18.37 9.08 -7.10
N VAL A 251 -18.16 10.07 -6.22
CA VAL A 251 -17.96 9.84 -4.78
C VAL A 251 -19.17 9.17 -4.16
N GLU A 252 -20.39 9.57 -4.52
CA GLU A 252 -21.63 8.94 -4.07
C GLU A 252 -21.78 7.51 -4.56
N MET A 253 -21.47 7.24 -5.83
CA MET A 253 -21.47 5.88 -6.39
C MET A 253 -20.49 4.98 -5.62
N VAL A 254 -19.28 5.47 -5.32
CA VAL A 254 -18.30 4.73 -4.53
C VAL A 254 -18.85 4.48 -3.11
N LEU A 255 -19.41 5.48 -2.43
CA LEU A 255 -20.02 5.26 -1.11
C LEU A 255 -21.15 4.22 -1.16
N ALA A 256 -21.97 4.25 -2.21
CA ALA A 256 -23.06 3.30 -2.40
C ALA A 256 -22.57 1.85 -2.56
N GLU A 257 -21.50 1.63 -3.32
CA GLU A 257 -20.86 0.32 -3.50
C GLU A 257 -20.42 -0.33 -2.17
N PHE A 258 -20.12 0.50 -1.16
CA PHE A 258 -19.75 0.05 0.19
C PHE A 258 -20.89 0.10 1.20
N GLY A 259 -22.14 0.26 0.75
CA GLY A 259 -23.32 0.24 1.61
C GLY A 259 -23.57 1.53 2.39
N LEU A 260 -23.00 2.65 1.93
CA LEU A 260 -23.15 3.97 2.55
C LEU A 260 -24.03 4.92 1.72
N ALA A 261 -24.83 4.37 0.80
CA ALA A 261 -25.71 5.13 -0.07
C ALA A 261 -26.65 6.07 0.70
N GLY A 262 -26.81 7.31 0.23
CA GLY A 262 -27.74 8.30 0.79
C GLY A 262 -27.38 8.83 2.19
N ARG A 263 -26.28 8.38 2.79
CA ARG A 263 -25.84 8.89 4.10
C ARG A 263 -25.21 10.27 3.94
N LYS A 264 -25.80 11.26 4.62
CA LYS A 264 -25.27 12.63 4.64
C LYS A 264 -23.99 12.79 5.47
N ASP A 265 -23.72 11.87 6.39
CA ASP A 265 -22.57 11.89 7.29
C ASP A 265 -21.49 10.88 6.90
N ALA A 266 -21.57 10.31 5.68
CA ALA A 266 -20.58 9.38 5.18
C ALA A 266 -19.51 10.12 4.38
N HIS A 267 -18.25 9.77 4.67
CA HIS A 267 -17.09 10.35 4.02
C HIS A 267 -16.18 9.24 3.48
N ILE A 268 -15.64 9.44 2.28
CA ILE A 268 -14.46 8.71 1.80
C ILE A 268 -13.24 9.39 2.41
N ILE A 269 -12.39 8.61 3.06
CA ILE A 269 -11.11 9.03 3.61
C ILE A 269 -10.04 8.31 2.81
N ASN A 270 -9.30 9.06 1.99
CA ASN A 270 -8.36 8.54 1.01
C ASN A 270 -6.95 9.15 1.18
N GLY A 271 -5.90 8.46 0.73
CA GLY A 271 -4.51 8.91 0.81
C GLY A 271 -3.79 8.78 -0.53
N HIS A 272 -2.48 8.45 -0.47
CA HIS A 272 -1.60 8.07 -1.60
C HIS A 272 -1.12 9.21 -2.50
N VAL A 273 -1.96 10.20 -2.79
CA VAL A 273 -1.57 11.35 -3.63
C VAL A 273 -1.44 12.62 -2.79
N PRO A 274 -0.29 13.32 -2.86
CA PRO A 274 -0.11 14.57 -2.14
C PRO A 274 -1.05 15.64 -2.67
N VAL A 275 -1.72 16.32 -1.74
CA VAL A 275 -2.56 17.48 -2.03
C VAL A 275 -1.64 18.66 -2.32
N LYS A 276 -1.76 19.24 -3.52
CA LYS A 276 -0.95 20.40 -3.93
C LYS A 276 -1.66 21.69 -3.56
N GLU A 277 -1.72 21.98 -2.25
CA GLU A 277 -2.43 23.16 -1.73
C GLU A 277 -1.89 24.48 -2.31
N LYS A 278 -0.58 24.56 -2.57
CA LYS A 278 0.05 25.69 -3.28
C LYS A 278 -0.53 25.97 -4.67
N ASN A 279 -1.09 24.95 -5.32
CA ASN A 279 -1.70 25.05 -6.65
C ASN A 279 -3.23 25.23 -6.57
N GLY A 280 -3.77 25.51 -5.37
CA GLY A 280 -5.20 25.70 -5.14
C GLY A 280 -5.99 24.40 -4.93
N GLU A 281 -5.33 23.25 -4.80
CA GLU A 281 -6.02 21.99 -4.54
C GLU A 281 -6.52 21.92 -3.08
N SER A 282 -7.78 21.54 -2.90
CA SER A 282 -8.37 21.33 -1.58
C SER A 282 -8.29 19.85 -1.15
N PRO A 283 -7.91 19.55 0.11
CA PRO A 283 -8.02 18.21 0.68
C PRO A 283 -9.48 17.80 0.97
N ILE A 284 -10.41 18.76 0.95
CA ILE A 284 -11.85 18.56 1.12
C ILE A 284 -12.50 18.71 -0.25
N LYS A 285 -13.04 17.63 -0.80
CA LYS A 285 -13.64 17.58 -2.15
C LYS A 285 -15.12 17.20 -2.03
N CYS A 286 -15.91 17.50 -3.08
CA CYS A 286 -17.33 17.12 -3.19
C CYS A 286 -18.17 17.45 -1.95
N GLY A 287 -18.12 18.71 -1.48
CA GLY A 287 -18.90 19.15 -0.32
C GLY A 287 -18.52 18.47 1.00
N GLY A 288 -17.31 17.89 1.09
CA GLY A 288 -16.82 17.17 2.26
C GLY A 288 -17.00 15.66 2.20
N LYS A 289 -17.62 15.11 1.15
CA LYS A 289 -17.79 13.65 1.00
C LYS A 289 -16.49 12.92 0.70
N LEU A 290 -15.46 13.59 0.21
CA LEU A 290 -14.12 13.03 0.03
C LEU A 290 -13.08 13.87 0.77
N LEU A 291 -12.31 13.21 1.62
CA LEU A 291 -11.25 13.77 2.44
C LEU A 291 -9.93 13.10 2.07
N VAL A 292 -9.02 13.88 1.48
CA VAL A 292 -7.68 13.40 1.12
C VAL A 292 -6.72 13.77 2.23
N ILE A 293 -6.19 12.75 2.92
CA ILE A 293 -5.33 12.87 4.09
C ILE A 293 -3.94 12.30 3.78
N ASP A 294 -3.17 13.01 2.97
CA ASP A 294 -1.81 12.58 2.67
C ASP A 294 -0.81 13.00 3.77
N GLY A 295 0.17 12.14 3.99
CA GLY A 295 1.23 12.32 4.99
C GLY A 295 2.39 13.15 4.43
N GLY A 296 2.41 14.45 4.71
CA GLY A 296 3.47 15.38 4.30
C GLY A 296 4.73 15.36 5.19
N PHE A 297 4.84 14.45 6.16
CA PHE A 297 5.98 14.40 7.09
C PHE A 297 7.30 14.05 6.39
N ALA A 298 7.24 13.36 5.24
CA ALA A 298 8.42 13.09 4.45
C ALA A 298 8.92 14.37 3.76
N ARG A 299 10.16 14.78 4.11
CA ARG A 299 10.84 15.97 3.58
C ARG A 299 10.82 16.05 2.04
N ALA A 300 10.82 14.90 1.36
CA ALA A 300 10.76 14.83 -0.10
C ALA A 300 9.50 15.47 -0.68
N TYR A 301 8.36 15.41 0.00
CA TYR A 301 7.06 15.89 -0.49
C TYR A 301 6.73 17.33 -0.07
N GLN A 302 7.42 17.89 0.93
CA GLN A 302 7.18 19.25 1.42
C GLN A 302 7.31 20.34 0.34
N LYS A 303 8.18 20.13 -0.66
CA LYS A 303 8.30 21.05 -1.81
C LYS A 303 6.99 21.15 -2.59
N GLU A 304 6.32 20.01 -2.76
CA GLU A 304 5.13 19.84 -3.59
C GLU A 304 3.85 20.17 -2.83
N THR A 305 3.74 19.74 -1.57
CA THR A 305 2.55 19.96 -0.72
C THR A 305 2.52 21.36 -0.11
N GLY A 306 3.67 21.91 0.26
CA GLY A 306 3.78 23.18 0.99
C GLY A 306 3.54 23.10 2.50
N ILE A 307 3.05 21.97 3.00
CA ILE A 307 2.77 21.69 4.41
C ILE A 307 3.37 20.34 4.83
N ALA A 308 3.47 20.07 6.13
CA ALA A 308 3.87 18.79 6.70
C ALA A 308 2.77 17.72 6.70
N GLY A 309 1.60 18.02 6.13
CA GLY A 309 0.51 17.07 5.90
C GLY A 309 -0.73 17.37 6.74
N TYR A 310 -1.71 16.48 6.66
CA TYR A 310 -2.97 16.63 7.38
C TYR A 310 -3.19 15.54 8.44
N THR A 311 -3.88 15.89 9.51
CA THR A 311 -4.46 14.94 10.46
C THR A 311 -5.97 15.11 10.50
N LEU A 312 -6.70 14.02 10.24
CA LEU A 312 -8.14 13.98 10.44
C LEU A 312 -8.45 13.55 11.87
N ILE A 313 -9.10 14.43 12.61
CA ILE A 313 -9.53 14.22 13.99
C ILE A 313 -11.02 13.94 13.98
N SER A 314 -11.40 12.75 14.43
CA SER A 314 -12.79 12.35 14.63
C SER A 314 -13.13 12.32 16.11
N ASN A 315 -14.09 13.14 16.54
CA ASN A 315 -14.57 13.15 17.93
C ASN A 315 -16.10 13.26 17.99
N SER A 316 -16.66 13.32 19.20
CA SER A 316 -18.12 13.33 19.41
C SER A 316 -18.83 14.54 18.79
N ASN A 317 -18.09 15.60 18.45
CA ASN A 317 -18.63 16.84 17.87
C ASN A 317 -18.46 16.91 16.35
N GLY A 318 -17.75 15.96 15.73
CA GLY A 318 -17.61 15.86 14.28
C GLY A 318 -16.17 15.56 13.82
N LEU A 319 -15.90 15.94 12.57
CA LEU A 319 -14.62 15.76 11.89
C LEU A 319 -13.91 17.11 11.72
N VAL A 320 -12.65 17.16 12.11
CA VAL A 320 -11.76 18.31 11.94
C VAL A 320 -10.51 17.87 11.20
N LEU A 321 -10.15 18.59 10.14
CA LEU A 321 -8.91 18.41 9.42
C LEU A 321 -7.91 19.47 9.93
N ALA A 322 -6.82 19.01 10.53
CA ALA A 322 -5.73 19.87 10.95
C ALA A 322 -4.62 19.80 9.89
N ALA A 323 -4.22 20.94 9.34
CA ALA A 323 -3.03 21.08 8.51
C ALA A 323 -1.84 21.43 9.40
N HIS A 324 -0.68 20.82 9.15
CA HIS A 324 0.52 21.03 9.95
C HIS A 324 1.61 21.72 9.15
N ASP A 325 2.27 22.71 9.74
CA ASP A 325 3.44 23.34 9.12
C ASP A 325 4.72 22.50 9.30
N PRO A 326 5.66 22.55 8.33
CA PRO A 326 6.94 21.88 8.48
C PRO A 326 7.87 22.62 9.44
N PHE A 327 8.56 21.87 10.29
CA PHE A 327 9.70 22.39 11.05
C PHE A 327 10.89 22.65 10.14
N LYS A 328 11.54 23.81 10.28
CA LYS A 328 12.74 24.16 9.49
C LYS A 328 14.00 23.47 10.03
N SER A 329 14.30 23.65 11.32
CA SER A 329 15.36 22.94 12.04
C SER A 329 15.12 22.95 13.55
N THR A 330 15.88 22.16 14.31
CA THR A 330 15.83 22.15 15.77
C THR A 330 16.26 23.49 16.35
N GLU A 331 17.32 24.10 15.81
CA GLU A 331 17.83 25.41 16.23
C GLU A 331 16.79 26.52 15.99
N ASP A 332 16.16 26.52 14.81
CA ASP A 332 15.11 27.48 14.47
C ASP A 332 13.92 27.34 15.41
N ALA A 333 13.46 26.10 15.66
CA ALA A 333 12.35 25.84 16.56
C ALA A 333 12.63 26.31 18.00
N ILE A 334 13.84 26.05 18.51
CA ILE A 334 14.25 26.49 19.85
C ILE A 334 14.37 28.03 19.91
N ALA A 335 14.97 28.65 18.90
CA ALA A 335 15.21 30.10 18.88
C ALA A 335 13.92 30.92 18.73
N SER A 336 12.98 30.44 17.91
CA SER A 336 11.70 31.08 17.66
C SER A 336 10.61 30.69 18.66
N GLY A 337 10.85 29.69 19.50
CA GLY A 337 9.83 29.10 20.37
C GLY A 337 8.67 28.49 19.57
N THR A 338 8.92 28.05 18.33
CA THR A 338 7.89 27.51 17.43
C THR A 338 7.41 26.16 17.95
N ASP A 339 6.11 26.06 18.23
CA ASP A 339 5.40 24.80 18.56
C ASP A 339 4.64 24.30 17.32
N ILE A 340 3.97 23.14 17.40
CA ILE A 340 3.14 22.62 16.31
C ILE A 340 1.96 23.59 16.07
N HIS A 341 2.13 24.49 15.10
CA HIS A 341 1.05 25.32 14.59
C HIS A 341 0.20 24.48 13.63
N SER A 342 -1.05 24.24 14.03
CA SER A 342 -2.03 23.55 13.18
C SER A 342 -3.17 24.48 12.79
N ASP A 343 -3.32 24.73 11.50
CA ASP A 343 -4.52 25.37 10.98
C ASP A 343 -5.66 24.34 10.94
N ARG A 344 -6.72 24.62 11.70
CA ARG A 344 -7.86 23.70 11.86
C ARG A 344 -8.98 24.09 10.91
N ARG A 345 -9.27 23.23 9.94
CA ARG A 345 -10.45 23.33 9.07
C ARG A 345 -11.52 22.36 9.56
N ILE A 346 -12.69 22.89 9.91
CA ILE A 346 -13.83 22.07 10.29
C ILE A 346 -14.44 21.48 9.02
N VAL A 347 -14.44 20.15 8.94
CA VAL A 347 -14.92 19.43 7.75
C VAL A 347 -16.40 19.11 7.87
N ALA A 348 -16.79 18.56 9.01
CA ALA A 348 -18.16 18.17 9.28
C ALA A 348 -18.47 18.37 10.76
N ARG A 349 -19.59 19.04 11.06
CA ARG A 349 -20.15 19.10 12.42
C ARG A 349 -21.34 18.18 12.49
N VAL A 350 -21.49 17.49 13.63
CA VAL A 350 -22.73 16.77 13.92
C VAL A 350 -23.71 17.70 14.63
N ASN A 351 -24.97 17.69 14.20
CA ASN A 351 -26.03 18.48 14.86
C ASN A 351 -26.34 17.97 16.27
N VAL A 352 -26.13 16.68 16.50
CA VAL A 352 -26.28 16.01 17.79
C VAL A 352 -24.98 15.29 18.11
N ARG A 353 -24.47 15.49 19.33
CA ARG A 353 -23.25 14.86 19.80
C ARG A 353 -23.34 13.33 19.67
N LYS A 354 -22.40 12.73 18.95
CA LYS A 354 -22.30 11.26 18.82
C LYS A 354 -21.98 10.64 20.17
N ARG A 355 -22.74 9.62 20.57
CA ARG A 355 -22.51 8.80 21.77
C ARG A 355 -21.80 7.50 21.38
N VAL A 356 -21.26 6.79 22.37
CA VAL A 356 -20.60 5.49 22.13
C VAL A 356 -21.52 4.50 21.41
N LYS A 357 -22.80 4.44 21.80
CA LYS A 357 -23.82 3.58 21.15
C LYS A 357 -23.99 3.84 19.63
N ASP A 358 -23.67 5.04 19.17
CA ASP A 358 -23.82 5.42 17.76
C ASP A 358 -22.61 4.98 16.90
N THR A 359 -21.56 4.44 17.54
CA THR A 359 -20.35 3.92 16.89
C THR A 359 -20.48 2.43 16.58
N ASP A 360 -19.61 1.90 15.73
CA ASP A 360 -19.61 0.47 15.41
C ASP A 360 -19.32 -0.39 16.66
N ILE A 361 -18.39 0.07 17.51
CA ILE A 361 -18.12 -0.56 18.83
C ILE A 361 -19.38 -0.52 19.72
N GLY A 362 -20.12 0.59 19.70
CA GLY A 362 -21.38 0.72 20.44
C GLY A 362 -22.39 -0.34 20.05
N LYS A 363 -22.56 -0.56 18.74
CA LYS A 363 -23.47 -1.59 18.21
C LYS A 363 -23.03 -3.01 18.60
N GLU A 364 -21.72 -3.29 18.55
CA GLU A 364 -21.17 -4.58 19.02
C GLU A 364 -21.46 -4.79 20.51
N LEU A 365 -21.29 -3.76 21.33
CA LEU A 365 -21.62 -3.81 22.77
C LEU A 365 -23.12 -4.03 23.01
N GLU A 366 -24.00 -3.39 22.24
CA GLU A 366 -25.45 -3.60 22.34
C GLU A 366 -25.88 -5.01 21.96
N VAL A 367 -25.23 -5.63 20.97
CA VAL A 367 -25.43 -7.06 20.67
C VAL A 367 -24.98 -7.92 21.84
N LYS A 368 -23.78 -7.68 22.37
CA LYS A 368 -23.22 -8.45 23.48
C LYS A 368 -24.06 -8.33 24.75
N ILE A 369 -24.62 -7.15 25.05
CA ILE A 369 -25.53 -6.96 26.18
C ILE A 369 -26.75 -7.86 26.01
N ARG A 370 -27.40 -7.85 24.84
CA ARG A 370 -28.57 -8.70 24.57
C ARG A 370 -28.25 -10.19 24.66
N GLU A 371 -27.10 -10.63 24.17
CA GLU A 371 -26.66 -12.02 24.28
C GLU A 371 -26.43 -12.44 25.74
N LEU A 372 -25.83 -11.56 26.54
CA LEU A 372 -25.61 -11.82 27.97
C LEU A 372 -26.92 -11.81 28.76
N GLU A 373 -27.86 -10.93 28.44
CA GLU A 373 -29.21 -10.93 29.03
C GLU A 373 -29.94 -12.23 28.70
N ALA A 374 -29.93 -12.65 27.43
CA ALA A 374 -30.52 -13.93 27.02
C ALA A 374 -29.87 -15.14 27.71
N LEU A 375 -28.55 -15.10 27.89
CA LEU A 375 -27.81 -16.14 28.61
C LEU A 375 -28.23 -16.20 30.09
N ILE A 376 -28.37 -15.05 30.75
CA ILE A 376 -28.84 -14.96 32.14
C ILE A 376 -30.24 -15.54 32.26
N ASP A 377 -31.14 -15.20 31.34
CA ASP A 377 -32.51 -15.71 31.35
C ASP A 377 -32.57 -17.22 31.10
N ALA A 378 -31.73 -17.75 30.20
CA ALA A 378 -31.60 -19.18 29.96
C ALA A 378 -31.14 -19.95 31.22
N TYR A 379 -30.20 -19.40 32.01
CA TYR A 379 -29.83 -19.99 33.29
C TYR A 379 -30.98 -19.91 34.31
N ARG A 380 -31.68 -18.78 34.39
CA ARG A 380 -32.80 -18.59 35.34
C ARG A 380 -34.00 -19.49 35.04
N ASN A 381 -34.27 -19.75 33.77
CA ASN A 381 -35.36 -20.62 33.33
C ASN A 381 -34.96 -22.11 33.31
N GLY A 382 -33.68 -22.42 33.50
CA GLY A 382 -33.16 -23.78 33.49
C GLY A 382 -32.95 -24.37 32.09
N ASP A 383 -33.00 -23.55 31.04
CA ASP A 383 -32.69 -23.96 29.66
C ASP A 383 -31.20 -24.34 29.51
N ILE A 384 -30.35 -23.73 30.34
CA ILE A 384 -28.93 -24.07 30.48
C ILE A 384 -28.66 -24.42 31.94
N ALA A 385 -28.08 -25.60 32.16
CA ALA A 385 -27.69 -26.05 33.49
C ALA A 385 -26.46 -25.27 34.00
N GLU A 386 -26.58 -24.70 35.19
CA GLU A 386 -25.44 -24.11 35.89
C GLU A 386 -24.43 -25.21 36.25
N GLN A 387 -23.18 -25.04 35.83
CA GLN A 387 -22.10 -25.94 36.22
C GLN A 387 -21.56 -25.53 37.59
N PHE A 388 -22.04 -26.20 38.64
CA PHE A 388 -21.49 -26.06 39.97
C PHE A 388 -20.14 -26.78 40.04
N ASP A 389 -19.06 -26.02 40.16
CA ASP A 389 -17.76 -26.57 40.53
C ASP A 389 -17.81 -27.01 42.00
N ALA A 390 -18.00 -28.31 42.22
CA ALA A 390 -18.13 -28.92 43.54
C ALA A 390 -16.90 -28.68 44.45
N SER A 391 -15.77 -28.21 43.90
CA SER A 391 -14.58 -27.85 44.68
C SER A 391 -14.69 -26.52 45.45
N LYS A 392 -15.72 -25.70 45.20
CA LYS A 392 -15.90 -24.37 45.80
C LYS A 392 -17.13 -24.20 46.72
N GLN A 393 -17.90 -25.25 46.98
CA GLN A 393 -19.06 -25.18 47.88
C GLN A 393 -18.66 -25.37 49.35
N THR A 394 -18.22 -24.31 50.02
CA THR A 394 -18.28 -24.24 51.49
C THR A 394 -19.70 -23.85 51.90
N TYR A 395 -20.51 -24.85 52.24
CA TYR A 395 -21.80 -24.64 52.89
C TYR A 395 -21.60 -23.92 54.24
N ARG A 396 -22.00 -22.65 54.34
CA ARG A 396 -22.30 -22.03 55.65
C ARG A 396 -23.73 -22.43 56.01
N SER A 397 -23.84 -23.49 56.81
CA SER A 397 -25.06 -23.79 57.56
C SER A 397 -25.32 -22.64 58.54
N LEU A 398 -26.28 -21.78 58.24
CA LEU A 398 -26.92 -20.96 59.27
C LEU A 398 -28.01 -21.82 59.90
N SER A 399 -27.69 -22.40 61.06
CA SER A 399 -28.70 -22.98 61.95
C SER A 399 -29.56 -21.86 62.53
N LEU A 400 -30.88 -22.10 62.52
CA LEU A 400 -31.97 -21.29 63.05
C LEU A 400 -31.72 -20.73 64.45
#